data_AF-A0A521KS80-F1
#
_entry.id   AF-A0A521KS80-F1
#
_cell.length_a   1.000
_cell.length_b   1.000
_cell.length_c   1.000
_cell.angle_alpha   90.00
_cell.angle_beta   90.00
_cell.angle_gamma   90.00
#
_symmetry.space_group_name_H-M   'P 1'
#
loop_
_entity.id
_entity.type
_entity.pdbx_description
1 polymer ?
#
loop_
_entity_poly.entity_id
_entity_poly.type
_entity_poly.pdbx_seq_one_letter_code
_entity_poly.pdbx_strand_id
1 'polypeptide(L)' 'MATLLKPKMKKRSTSFALSPDILKKVDDLSKATRRSRSELAETFLEMGLEAFEKQVDTDALLYDARKSEKDVMLQ' A
#
# COMPACT_ATOMS: atom_id res chain seq x y z
N MET A 1 -15.98 33.02 -4.50
CA MET A 1 -15.47 31.71 -4.96
C MET A 1 -14.50 31.20 -3.91
N ALA A 2 -14.84 30.16 -3.16
CA ALA A 2 -13.96 29.64 -2.10
C ALA A 2 -12.85 28.79 -2.74
N THR A 3 -11.60 29.22 -2.60
CA THR A 3 -10.43 28.42 -2.90
C THR A 3 -10.30 27.33 -1.84
N LEU A 4 -10.56 26.08 -2.21
CA LEU A 4 -10.36 24.90 -1.38
C LEU A 4 -8.85 24.74 -1.11
N LEU A 5 -8.36 25.39 -0.05
CA LEU A 5 -7.01 25.18 0.45
C LEU A 5 -6.90 23.72 0.90
N LYS A 6 -6.18 22.90 0.13
CA LYS A 6 -5.85 21.53 0.55
C LYS A 6 -5.13 21.62 1.91
N PRO A 7 -5.54 20.81 2.90
CA PRO A 7 -4.88 20.82 4.21
C PRO A 7 -3.39 20.51 4.03
N LYS A 8 -2.52 21.38 4.57
CA LYS A 8 -1.08 21.15 4.60
C LYS A 8 -0.79 19.99 5.55
N MET A 9 -0.59 18.79 5.00
CA MET A 9 -0.13 17.66 5.80
C MET A 9 1.31 17.90 6.26
N LYS A 10 1.56 17.80 7.57
CA LYS A 10 2.89 17.99 8.16
C LYS A 10 3.69 16.70 7.99
N LYS A 11 4.78 16.75 7.22
CA LYS A 11 5.73 15.63 7.12
C LYS A 11 6.29 15.31 8.51
N ARG A 12 6.32 14.03 8.88
CA ARG A 12 6.94 13.52 10.12
C ARG A 12 8.13 12.65 9.74
N SER A 13 9.28 12.88 10.37
CA SER A 13 10.44 11.99 10.21
C SER A 13 10.23 10.72 11.03
N THR A 14 10.47 9.57 10.40
CA THR A 14 10.41 8.24 11.02
C THR A 14 11.60 7.42 10.54
N SER A 15 12.14 6.56 11.40
CA SER A 15 13.23 5.65 11.08
C SER A 15 12.70 4.22 10.96
N PHE A 16 13.21 3.48 9.97
CA PHE A 16 12.86 2.09 9.74
C PHE A 16 14.12 1.25 9.64
N ALA A 17 14.09 0.06 10.23
CA ALA A 17 15.11 -0.95 9.99
C ALA A 17 14.76 -1.71 8.71
N LEU A 18 15.69 -1.72 7.75
CA LEU A 18 15.56 -2.43 6.48
C LEU A 18 16.77 -3.34 6.31
N SER A 19 16.59 -4.46 5.59
CA SER A 19 17.73 -5.30 5.23
C SER A 19 18.68 -4.54 4.30
N PRO A 20 20.00 -4.86 4.33
CA PRO A 20 20.99 -4.20 3.48
C PRO A 20 20.64 -4.26 1.99
N ASP A 21 20.08 -5.39 1.53
CA ASP A 21 19.70 -5.59 0.14
C ASP A 21 18.55 -4.67 -0.30
N ILE A 22 17.55 -4.46 0.58
CA ILE A 22 16.43 -3.57 0.32
C ILE A 22 16.92 -2.12 0.30
N LEU A 23 17.77 -1.74 1.27
CA LEU A 23 18.36 -0.40 1.31
C LEU A 23 19.13 -0.08 0.01
N LYS A 24 19.93 -1.04 -0.48
CA LYS A 24 20.65 -0.87 -1.74
C LYS A 24 19.70 -0.67 -2.93
N LYS A 25 18.62 -1.47 -3.01
CA LYS A 25 17.62 -1.32 -4.09
C LYS A 25 16.93 0.05 -4.05
N VAL A 26 16.56 0.52 -2.85
CA VAL A 26 15.95 1.85 -2.67
C VAL A 26 16.92 2.96 -3.09
N ASP A 27 18.21 2.82 -2.79
CA ASP A 27 19.26 3.76 -3.20
C ASP A 27 19.48 3.82 -4.70
N ASP A 28 19.56 2.65 -5.33
CA ASP A 28 19.74 2.54 -6.78
C ASP A 28 18.53 3.15 -7.52
N LEU A 29 17.31 2.89 -7.02
CA LEU A 29 16.09 3.51 -7.54
C LEU A 29 16.03 5.01 -7.31
N SER A 30 16.40 5.50 -6.12
CA SER A 30 16.45 6.92 -5.80
C SER A 30 17.34 7.68 -6.79
N LYS A 31 18.51 7.11 -7.12
CA LYS A 31 19.43 7.66 -8.12
C LYS A 31 18.84 7.61 -9.53
N ALA A 32 18.27 6.47 -9.93
CA ALA A 32 17.72 6.27 -11.26
C ALA A 32 16.53 7.20 -11.57
N THR A 33 15.64 7.40 -10.58
CA THR A 33 14.42 8.22 -10.76
C THR A 33 14.59 9.67 -10.34
N ARG A 34 15.75 10.05 -9.77
CA ARG A 34 16.00 11.36 -9.15
C ARG A 34 14.96 11.74 -8.07
N ARG A 35 14.41 10.74 -7.38
CA ARG A 35 13.44 10.93 -6.29
C ARG A 35 14.12 10.71 -4.96
N SER A 36 13.64 11.38 -3.92
CA SER A 36 14.16 11.14 -2.57
C SER A 36 13.76 9.74 -2.07
N ARG A 37 14.56 9.17 -1.16
CA ARG A 37 14.21 7.89 -0.49
C ARG A 37 12.84 7.96 0.18
N SER A 38 12.51 9.10 0.79
CA SER A 38 11.21 9.32 1.43
C SER A 38 10.06 9.31 0.45
N GLU A 39 10.20 9.94 -0.72
CA GLU A 39 9.17 9.89 -1.77
C GLU A 39 8.95 8.49 -2.32
N LEU A 40 10.04 7.73 -2.52
CA LEU A 40 9.93 6.34 -2.95
C LEU A 40 9.26 5.49 -1.88
N ALA A 41 9.62 5.67 -0.60
CA ALA A 41 8.99 4.98 0.51
C ALA A 41 7.49 5.30 0.62
N GLU A 42 7.09 6.57 0.47
CA GLU A 42 5.67 6.97 0.41
C GLU A 42 4.94 6.23 -0.72
N THR A 43 5.48 6.25 -1.95
CA THR A 43 4.88 5.54 -3.09
C THR A 43 4.77 4.03 -2.86
N PHE A 44 5.81 3.38 -2.30
CA PHE A 44 5.77 1.94 -2.05
C PHE A 44 4.79 1.56 -0.94
N LEU A 45 4.65 2.40 0.09
CA LEU A 45 3.67 2.18 1.15
C LEU A 45 2.24 2.33 0.62
N GLU A 46 1.97 3.35 -0.19
CA GLU A 46 0.66 3.53 -0.83
C GLU A 46 0.30 2.31 -1.70
N MET A 47 1.20 1.89 -2.59
CA MET A 47 0.98 0.70 -3.42
C MET A 47 0.79 -0.58 -2.61
N GLY A 48 1.58 -0.75 -1.54
CA GLY A 48 1.50 -1.92 -0.67
C GLY A 48 0.18 -1.98 0.10
N LEU A 49 -0.29 -0.85 0.61
CA LEU A 49 -1.59 -0.75 1.28
C LEU A 49 -2.74 -1.06 0.32
N GLU A 50 -2.75 -0.45 -0.88
CA GLU A 50 -3.78 -0.74 -1.88
C GLU A 50 -3.81 -2.21 -2.32
N ALA A 51 -2.63 -2.83 -2.48
CA ALA A 51 -2.54 -4.24 -2.84
C ALA A 51 -3.05 -5.15 -1.72
N PHE A 52 -2.73 -4.82 -0.47
CA PHE A 52 -3.17 -5.57 0.70
C PHE A 52 -4.68 -5.44 0.92
N GLU A 53 -5.24 -4.25 0.80
CA GLU A 53 -6.69 -4.01 0.90
C GLU A 53 -7.46 -4.84 -0.13
N LYS A 54 -7.03 -4.83 -1.40
CA LYS A 54 -7.64 -5.65 -2.45
C LYS A 54 -7.57 -7.15 -2.16
N GLN A 55 -6.49 -7.62 -1.54
CA GLN A 55 -6.33 -9.02 -1.18
C GLN A 55 -7.30 -9.43 -0.07
N VAL A 56 -7.42 -8.60 0.98
CA VAL A 56 -8.38 -8.82 2.08
C VAL A 56 -9.82 -8.83 1.55
N ASP A 57 -10.18 -7.90 0.66
CA ASP A 57 -11.51 -7.87 0.05
C ASP A 57 -11.78 -9.11 -0.81
N THR A 58 -10.78 -9.57 -1.57
CA THR A 58 -10.92 -10.77 -2.40
C THR A 58 -11.11 -12.02 -1.54
N ASP A 59 -10.35 -12.16 -0.45
CA ASP A 59 -10.48 -13.28 0.49
C ASP A 59 -11.84 -13.28 1.20
N ALA A 60 -12.35 -12.09 1.57
CA ALA A 60 -13.69 -11.94 2.12
C ALA A 60 -14.78 -12.37 1.11
N LEU A 61 -14.67 -11.94 -0.15
CA LEU A 61 -15.60 -12.32 -1.21
C LEU A 61 -15.57 -13.83 -1.51
N LEU A 62 -14.38 -14.45 -1.51
CA LEU A 62 -14.23 -15.89 -1.71
C LEU A 62 -14.79 -16.69 -0.53
N TYR A 63 -14.69 -16.18 0.69
CA TYR A 63 -15.29 -16.81 1.87
C TYR A 63 -16.82 -16.83 1.79
N ASP A 64 -17.45 -15.70 1.42
CA ASP A 64 -18.90 -15.61 1.27
C ASP A 64 -19.42 -16.46 0.11
N ALA A 65 -18.71 -16.48 -1.02
CA ALA A 65 -19.05 -17.32 -2.17
C ALA A 65 -19.03 -18.82 -1.81
N ARG A 66 -18.00 -19.27 -1.08
CA ARG A 66 -17.87 -20.68 -0.64
C ARG A 66 -18.92 -21.08 0.40
N LYS A 67 -19.41 -20.13 1.20
CA LYS A 67 -20.49 -20.39 2.17
C LYS A 67 -21.84 -20.54 1.45
N SER A 68 -22.11 -19.66 0.49
CA SER A 68 -23.32 -19.70 -0.34
C SER A 68 -23.45 -21.01 -1.14
N GLU A 69 -22.37 -21.51 -1.75
CA GLU A 69 -22.41 -22.78 -2.49
C GLU A 69 -22.71 -24.00 -1.59
N LYS A 70 -22.21 -24.00 -0.35
CA LYS A 70 -22.50 -25.09 0.61
C LYS A 70 -23.95 -25.08 1.07
N ASP A 71 -24.53 -23.89 1.27
CA ASP A 71 -25.94 -23.76 1.65
C ASP A 71 -26.88 -24.21 0.50
N VAL A 72 -26.48 -24.02 -0.76
CA VAL A 72 -27.26 -24.45 -1.94
C VAL A 72 -27.22 -25.96 -2.17
N MET A 73 -26.12 -26.65 -1.84
CA MET A 73 -26.01 -28.12 -2.04
C MET A 73 -26.64 -28.98 -0.94
N LEU A 74 -27.16 -28.36 0.14
CA LEU A 74 -27.78 -29.04 1.27
C LEU A 74 -29.33 -28.94 1.28
N GLN A 75 -29.94 -28.40 0.22
CA GLN A 75 -31.40 -28.44 -0.04
C GLN A 75 -31.79 -29.58 -0.98
#